data_AF-A0A1H0UPR3-F1
#
_entry.id   AF-A0A1H0UPR3-F1
#
_cell.length_a   1.000
_cell.length_b   1.000
_cell.length_c   1.000
_cell.angle_alpha   90.00
_cell.angle_beta   90.00
_cell.angle_gamma   90.00
#
_symmetry.space_group_name_H-M   'P 1'
#
loop_
_entity.id
_entity.type
_entity.pdbx_description
1 polymer ?
#
loop_
_entity_poly.entity_id
_entity_poly.type
_entity_poly.pdbx_seq_one_letter_code
_entity_poly.pdbx_strand_id
1 'polypeptide(L)'
;MTTPKTPVADAGGAAGTPAAAAAHRADVNPAAADFAAAYPVRPVPAPGPVDTAPIATTPAALEELDPLWRAVVHETRTRGNDIHLPISLAFAERLCRAYPDADAELVRVATLLHDTGWAHVDESRIISEGFAGDWRKAAIRYEHEKQGCDVARRVLPGLGYSAEFVERVCDIIDGHDTRPAAHSLEDALMRDADRLWRFDHAGIALASSWFGMDPATYTDRLATEIVPELITQAAHDMAAADLARSTALLKTAVIR
;
A
#
# COMPACT_ATOMS: atom_id res chain seq x y z
N MET A 1 0.29 -15.72 81.48
CA MET A 1 1.40 -16.69 81.63
C MET A 1 2.06 -16.88 80.28
N THR A 2 3.34 -16.51 80.19
CA THR A 2 4.41 -17.15 79.39
C THR A 2 4.18 -17.53 77.92
N THR A 3 4.78 -16.75 77.02
CA THR A 3 5.37 -17.23 75.75
C THR A 3 6.58 -18.15 76.00
N PRO A 4 6.91 -19.07 75.06
CA PRO A 4 8.17 -18.92 74.29
C PRO A 4 8.01 -19.28 72.78
N LYS A 5 8.58 -18.54 71.79
CA LYS A 5 10.01 -18.46 71.33
C LYS A 5 10.51 -19.82 70.76
N THR A 6 11.12 -20.01 69.58
CA THR A 6 11.83 -19.20 68.53
C THR A 6 12.16 -20.18 67.32
N PRO A 7 13.18 -19.99 66.45
CA PRO A 7 13.51 -19.01 65.37
C PRO A 7 13.53 -19.67 63.94
N VAL A 8 13.80 -18.95 62.85
CA VAL A 8 15.05 -18.98 62.01
C VAL A 8 14.62 -18.48 60.61
N ALA A 9 15.33 -17.71 59.78
CA ALA A 9 16.48 -16.81 59.85
C ALA A 9 16.42 -15.92 58.58
N ASP A 10 16.93 -14.70 58.70
CA ASP A 10 17.24 -13.79 57.58
C ASP A 10 18.29 -14.40 56.64
N ALA A 11 18.16 -14.13 55.34
CA ALA A 11 19.31 -13.87 54.49
C ALA A 11 18.91 -13.12 53.21
N GLY A 12 19.50 -11.94 53.02
CA GLY A 12 20.04 -11.57 51.70
C GLY A 12 19.23 -10.56 50.90
N GLY A 13 19.48 -9.28 51.17
CA GLY A 13 19.27 -8.26 50.16
C GLY A 13 20.21 -8.45 48.96
N ALA A 14 19.68 -8.27 47.77
CA ALA A 14 20.45 -7.92 46.59
C ALA A 14 19.66 -6.88 45.81
N ALA A 15 20.23 -5.67 45.76
CA ALA A 15 19.77 -4.59 44.91
C ALA A 15 19.86 -5.04 43.45
N GLY A 16 18.72 -5.32 42.83
CA GLY A 16 18.59 -5.43 41.39
C GLY A 16 18.41 -4.04 40.80
N THR A 17 19.48 -3.52 40.21
CA THR A 17 19.45 -2.37 39.29
C THR A 17 18.26 -2.47 38.33
N PRO A 18 17.50 -1.39 38.05
CA PRO A 18 16.53 -1.42 36.97
C PRO A 18 17.34 -1.58 35.68
N ALA A 19 17.27 -2.78 35.10
CA ALA A 19 17.74 -3.02 33.76
C ALA A 19 17.12 -1.95 32.87
N ALA A 20 17.99 -1.14 32.26
CA ALA A 20 17.59 -0.13 31.30
C ALA A 20 16.59 -0.78 30.34
N ALA A 21 15.40 -0.20 30.26
CA ALA A 21 14.47 -0.48 29.19
C ALA A 21 15.18 -0.08 27.89
N ALA A 22 15.88 -1.04 27.28
CA ALA A 22 16.35 -0.94 25.93
C ALA A 22 15.09 -0.89 25.08
N ALA A 23 14.64 0.33 24.78
CA ALA A 23 13.69 0.59 23.73
C ALA A 23 14.20 -0.17 22.50
N HIS A 24 13.40 -1.13 22.05
CA HIS A 24 13.61 -1.81 20.79
C HIS A 24 13.47 -0.72 19.72
N ARG A 25 14.58 -0.04 19.39
CA ARG A 25 14.68 0.71 18.16
C ARG A 25 14.54 -0.36 17.09
N ALA A 26 13.35 -0.49 16.53
CA ALA A 26 13.17 -1.21 15.28
C ALA A 26 14.26 -0.69 14.35
N ASP A 27 15.12 -1.58 13.84
CA ASP A 27 16.14 -1.21 12.87
C ASP A 27 15.42 -0.50 11.73
N VAL A 28 15.61 0.82 11.66
CA VAL A 28 15.01 1.63 10.61
C VAL A 28 15.71 1.19 9.34
N ASN A 29 14.95 0.63 8.39
CA ASN A 29 15.50 0.27 7.08
C ASN A 29 16.23 1.50 6.52
N PRO A 30 17.53 1.40 6.16
CA PRO A 30 18.31 2.53 5.67
C PRO A 30 17.62 3.28 4.53
N ALA A 31 16.97 2.57 3.60
CA ALA A 31 16.25 3.19 2.49
C ALA A 31 15.05 4.02 2.96
N ALA A 32 14.32 3.57 3.98
CA ALA A 32 13.23 4.34 4.57
C ALA A 32 13.75 5.60 5.28
N ALA A 33 14.90 5.51 5.96
CA ALA A 33 15.55 6.67 6.59
C ALA A 33 16.03 7.67 5.55
N ASP A 34 16.64 7.19 4.47
CA ASP A 34 17.12 8.02 3.36
C ASP A 34 15.96 8.73 2.64
N PHE A 35 14.85 8.02 2.38
CA PHE A 35 13.64 8.62 1.82
C PHE A 35 13.03 9.66 2.77
N ALA A 36 13.00 9.39 4.08
CA ALA A 36 12.52 10.35 5.07
C ALA A 36 13.39 11.61 5.13
N ALA A 37 14.72 11.45 5.04
CA ALA A 37 15.67 12.55 5.02
C ALA A 37 15.58 13.37 3.72
N ALA A 38 15.39 12.73 2.56
CA ALA A 38 15.23 13.39 1.28
C ALA A 38 13.91 14.18 1.17
N TYR A 39 12.85 13.70 1.82
CA TYR A 39 11.53 14.32 1.83
C TYR A 39 11.04 14.60 3.27
N PRO A 40 11.54 15.66 3.93
CA PRO A 40 11.24 15.97 5.33
C PRO A 40 9.84 16.58 5.54
N VAL A 41 9.19 17.07 4.50
CA VAL A 41 7.83 17.62 4.54
C VAL A 41 6.83 16.54 4.14
N ARG A 42 5.76 16.36 4.94
CA ARG A 42 4.70 15.38 4.69
C ARG A 42 3.32 16.06 4.69
N PRO A 43 2.43 15.73 3.73
CA PRO A 43 2.67 14.90 2.54
C PRO A 43 3.77 15.48 1.62
N VAL A 44 4.43 14.65 0.81
CA VAL A 44 5.53 15.11 -0.07
C VAL A 44 4.98 16.18 -1.02
N PRO A 45 5.48 17.44 -0.98
CA PRO A 45 4.93 18.51 -1.81
C PRO A 45 5.09 18.19 -3.30
N ALA A 46 4.03 18.39 -4.08
CA ALA A 46 4.07 18.22 -5.53
C ALA A 46 4.78 19.42 -6.19
N PRO A 47 5.90 19.22 -6.91
CA PRO A 47 6.53 20.30 -7.68
C PRO A 47 5.79 20.60 -9.00
N GLY A 48 5.02 19.65 -9.54
CA GLY A 48 4.26 19.76 -10.78
C GLY A 48 2.76 20.01 -10.57
N PRO A 49 1.97 20.11 -11.66
CA PRO A 49 0.53 20.29 -11.59
C PRO A 49 -0.17 19.05 -11.03
N VAL A 50 -1.22 19.26 -10.23
CA VAL A 50 -2.06 18.20 -9.67
C VAL A 50 -3.41 18.17 -10.38
N ASP A 51 -3.68 17.07 -11.10
CA ASP A 51 -4.96 16.86 -11.79
C ASP A 51 -5.97 16.14 -10.89
N THR A 52 -6.98 16.88 -10.43
CA THR A 52 -8.06 16.38 -9.56
C THR A 52 -9.37 16.16 -10.31
N ALA A 53 -9.38 16.12 -11.65
CA ALA A 53 -10.57 15.77 -12.44
C ALA A 53 -11.00 14.31 -12.15
N PRO A 54 -12.22 13.87 -12.49
CA PRO A 54 -12.61 12.46 -12.32
C PRO A 54 -11.62 11.52 -13.03
N ILE A 55 -11.18 10.43 -12.39
CA ILE A 55 -10.13 9.56 -12.96
C ILE A 55 -10.52 8.99 -14.33
N ALA A 56 -11.80 8.70 -14.52
CA ALA A 56 -12.36 8.20 -15.78
C ALA A 56 -12.15 9.14 -16.98
N THR A 57 -11.83 10.42 -16.78
CA THR A 57 -11.55 11.35 -17.88
C THR A 57 -10.10 11.34 -18.35
N THR A 58 -9.21 10.60 -17.68
CA THR A 58 -7.79 10.48 -18.05
C THR A 58 -7.27 9.04 -17.86
N PRO A 59 -7.75 8.07 -18.64
CA PRO A 59 -7.21 6.71 -18.58
C PRO A 59 -5.72 6.68 -18.94
N ALA A 60 -4.97 5.74 -18.37
CA ALA A 60 -3.60 5.43 -18.81
C ALA A 60 -3.64 4.65 -20.13
N ALA A 61 -3.89 5.34 -21.25
CA ALA A 61 -3.86 4.76 -22.60
C ALA A 61 -2.42 4.65 -23.13
N LEU A 62 -1.59 3.88 -22.43
CA LEU A 62 -0.17 3.66 -22.74
C LEU A 62 0.00 2.38 -23.57
N GLU A 63 -0.05 2.50 -24.89
CA GLU A 63 0.08 1.35 -25.82
C GLU A 63 1.41 0.60 -25.64
N GLU A 64 2.45 1.26 -25.13
CA GLU A 64 3.74 0.64 -24.81
C GLU A 64 3.66 -0.43 -23.70
N LEU A 65 2.64 -0.37 -22.83
CA LEU A 65 2.43 -1.34 -21.75
C LEU A 65 1.52 -2.51 -22.16
N ASP A 66 0.88 -2.45 -23.34
CA ASP A 66 0.02 -3.52 -23.84
C ASP A 66 0.69 -4.92 -23.85
N PRO A 67 1.97 -5.08 -24.26
CA PRO A 67 2.63 -6.38 -24.19
C PRO A 67 2.72 -6.92 -22.76
N LEU A 68 2.93 -6.04 -21.77
CA LEU A 68 2.98 -6.42 -20.36
C LEU A 68 1.59 -6.83 -19.86
N TRP A 69 0.54 -6.07 -20.18
CA TRP A 69 -0.84 -6.47 -19.88
C TRP A 69 -1.19 -7.84 -20.43
N ARG A 70 -0.81 -8.12 -21.69
CA ARG A 70 -1.03 -9.42 -22.33
C ARG A 70 -0.26 -10.55 -21.62
N ALA A 71 0.92 -10.27 -21.07
CA ALA A 71 1.73 -11.25 -20.36
C ALA A 71 1.20 -11.66 -18.98
N VAL A 72 0.29 -10.85 -18.39
CA VAL A 72 -0.27 -11.08 -17.05
C VAL A 72 -1.80 -11.20 -17.02
N VAL A 73 -2.43 -11.51 -18.15
CA VAL A 73 -3.91 -11.64 -18.24
C VAL A 73 -4.46 -12.61 -17.20
N HIS A 74 -3.76 -13.70 -16.91
CA HIS A 74 -4.16 -14.65 -15.88
C HIS A 74 -4.23 -13.97 -14.52
N GLU A 75 -3.16 -13.26 -14.14
CA GLU A 75 -3.03 -12.56 -12.86
C GLU A 75 -4.02 -11.40 -12.70
N THR A 76 -4.47 -10.79 -13.81
CA THR A 76 -5.50 -9.74 -13.76
C THR A 76 -6.90 -10.26 -13.38
N ARG A 77 -7.17 -11.57 -13.45
CA ARG A 77 -8.51 -12.10 -13.15
C ARG A 77 -8.79 -12.31 -11.68
N THR A 78 -7.76 -12.35 -10.85
CA THR A 78 -7.94 -12.57 -9.42
C THR A 78 -8.51 -11.31 -8.78
N ARG A 79 -9.54 -11.50 -7.95
CA ARG A 79 -10.16 -10.47 -7.08
C ARG A 79 -10.49 -9.12 -7.74
N GLY A 80 -10.77 -9.08 -9.05
CA GLY A 80 -11.08 -7.84 -9.77
C GLY A 80 -9.87 -6.97 -10.10
N ASN A 81 -8.67 -7.57 -10.22
CA ASN A 81 -7.46 -6.89 -10.67
C ASN A 81 -7.60 -6.25 -12.06
N ASP A 82 -8.50 -6.74 -12.90
CA ASP A 82 -8.86 -6.16 -14.20
C ASP A 82 -9.68 -4.86 -14.11
N ILE A 83 -10.12 -4.49 -12.91
CA ILE A 83 -10.68 -3.16 -12.59
C ILE A 83 -9.65 -2.34 -11.80
N HIS A 84 -9.04 -2.94 -10.77
CA HIS A 84 -8.09 -2.28 -9.87
C HIS A 84 -6.83 -1.78 -10.60
N LEU A 85 -6.12 -2.66 -11.31
CA LEU A 85 -4.81 -2.33 -11.88
C LEU A 85 -4.89 -1.22 -12.93
N PRO A 86 -5.85 -1.20 -13.88
CA PRO A 86 -5.96 -0.10 -14.85
C PRO A 86 -6.28 1.25 -14.22
N ILE A 87 -7.13 1.29 -13.18
CA ILE A 87 -7.45 2.53 -12.46
C ILE A 87 -6.24 3.01 -11.66
N SER A 88 -5.55 2.12 -10.96
CA SER A 88 -4.31 2.42 -10.25
C SER A 88 -3.25 2.97 -11.20
N LEU A 89 -3.07 2.38 -12.39
CA LEU A 89 -2.15 2.90 -13.40
C LEU A 89 -2.54 4.30 -13.90
N ALA A 90 -3.83 4.61 -14.04
CA ALA A 90 -4.28 5.97 -14.38
C ALA A 90 -3.91 7.00 -13.30
N PHE A 91 -3.96 6.62 -12.02
CA PHE A 91 -3.48 7.47 -10.93
C PHE A 91 -1.96 7.60 -10.92
N ALA A 92 -1.23 6.51 -11.13
CA ALA A 92 0.24 6.53 -11.28
C ALA A 92 0.66 7.53 -12.36
N GLU A 93 -0.04 7.59 -13.50
CA GLU A 93 0.22 8.58 -14.54
C GLU A 93 0.05 10.03 -14.08
N ARG A 94 -0.99 10.32 -13.31
CA ARG A 94 -1.19 11.67 -12.74
C ARG A 94 -0.13 12.01 -11.71
N LEU A 95 0.25 11.03 -10.89
CA LEU A 95 1.31 11.19 -9.91
C LEU A 95 2.65 11.48 -10.60
N CYS A 96 3.04 10.73 -11.63
CA CYS A 96 4.26 10.99 -12.38
C CYS A 96 4.29 12.39 -13.02
N ARG A 97 3.14 12.94 -13.45
CA ARG A 97 3.05 14.34 -13.91
C ARG A 97 3.23 15.37 -12.80
N ALA A 98 2.72 15.08 -11.61
CA ALA A 98 2.88 15.92 -10.43
C ALA A 98 4.32 15.85 -9.85
N TYR A 99 5.03 14.75 -10.11
CA TYR A 99 6.38 14.45 -9.62
C TYR A 99 7.32 14.08 -10.79
N PRO A 100 7.72 15.06 -11.64
CA PRO A 100 8.49 14.80 -12.86
C PRO A 100 9.92 14.29 -12.60
N ASP A 101 10.41 14.36 -11.37
CA ASP A 101 11.72 13.82 -10.97
C ASP A 101 11.68 12.30 -10.73
N ALA A 102 10.49 11.68 -10.65
CA ALA A 102 10.34 10.24 -10.49
C ALA A 102 10.61 9.50 -11.81
N ASP A 103 11.17 8.29 -11.72
CA ASP A 103 11.26 7.36 -12.84
C ASP A 103 9.86 6.84 -13.20
N ALA A 104 9.21 7.49 -14.16
CA ALA A 104 7.83 7.19 -14.54
C ALA A 104 7.65 5.76 -15.06
N GLU A 105 8.62 5.20 -15.77
CA GLU A 105 8.57 3.83 -16.28
C GLU A 105 8.56 2.82 -15.13
N LEU A 106 9.43 3.03 -14.14
CA LEU A 106 9.47 2.20 -12.94
C LEU A 106 8.13 2.24 -12.17
N VAL A 107 7.56 3.42 -11.96
CA VAL A 107 6.25 3.57 -11.28
C VAL A 107 5.15 2.84 -12.03
N ARG A 108 5.07 3.02 -13.36
CA ARG A 108 4.05 2.39 -14.21
C ARG A 108 4.13 0.87 -14.17
N VAL A 109 5.33 0.33 -14.39
CA VAL A 109 5.55 -1.12 -14.42
C VAL A 109 5.31 -1.75 -13.05
N ALA A 110 5.80 -1.12 -11.98
CA ALA A 110 5.52 -1.58 -10.61
C ALA A 110 4.02 -1.51 -10.28
N THR A 111 3.33 -0.44 -10.65
CA THR A 111 1.88 -0.31 -10.44
C THR A 111 1.09 -1.38 -11.21
N LEU A 112 1.49 -1.71 -12.44
CA LEU A 112 0.82 -2.77 -13.20
C LEU A 112 1.01 -4.14 -12.53
N LEU A 113 2.17 -4.39 -11.93
CA LEU A 113 2.56 -5.71 -11.44
C LEU A 113 2.34 -5.95 -9.93
N HIS A 114 2.20 -4.91 -9.10
CA HIS A 114 2.24 -5.02 -7.63
C HIS A 114 1.33 -6.10 -7.07
N ASP A 115 0.13 -6.22 -7.63
CA ASP A 115 -0.91 -7.10 -7.14
C ASP A 115 -1.10 -8.38 -7.96
N THR A 116 -0.19 -8.67 -8.90
CA THR A 116 -0.24 -9.89 -9.71
C THR A 116 0.00 -11.16 -8.91
N GLY A 117 0.69 -11.07 -7.78
CA GLY A 117 0.97 -12.20 -6.91
C GLY A 117 -0.27 -12.81 -6.24
N TRP A 118 -1.38 -12.08 -6.17
CA TRP A 118 -2.63 -12.60 -5.60
C TRP A 118 -3.19 -13.81 -6.37
N ALA A 119 -2.89 -13.94 -7.66
CA ALA A 119 -3.29 -15.10 -8.45
C ALA A 119 -2.53 -16.39 -8.10
N HIS A 120 -1.46 -16.26 -7.31
CA HIS A 120 -0.56 -17.35 -6.95
C HIS A 120 -0.62 -17.68 -5.45
N VAL A 121 -1.61 -17.15 -4.72
CA VAL A 121 -1.93 -17.52 -3.34
C VAL A 121 -3.27 -18.26 -3.28
N ASP A 122 -3.61 -18.85 -2.13
CA ASP A 122 -4.88 -19.55 -1.95
C ASP A 122 -6.07 -18.58 -2.00
N GLU A 123 -6.80 -18.59 -3.13
CA GLU A 123 -7.93 -17.72 -3.39
C GLU A 123 -9.03 -17.79 -2.32
N SER A 124 -9.23 -18.97 -1.71
CA SER A 124 -10.25 -19.15 -0.66
C SER A 124 -9.92 -18.40 0.63
N ARG A 125 -8.65 -18.02 0.81
CA ARG A 125 -8.11 -17.31 1.97
C ARG A 125 -7.94 -15.82 1.73
N ILE A 126 -8.02 -15.35 0.48
CA ILE A 126 -7.78 -13.94 0.12
C ILE A 126 -8.69 -13.01 0.92
N ILE A 127 -10.00 -13.19 0.82
CA ILE A 127 -10.96 -12.29 1.49
C ILE A 127 -10.98 -12.54 3.01
N SER A 128 -10.98 -13.80 3.42
CA SER A 128 -11.12 -14.20 4.83
C SER A 128 -9.89 -13.89 5.69
N GLU A 129 -8.69 -13.80 5.11
CA GLU A 129 -7.44 -13.52 5.82
C GLU A 129 -6.79 -12.20 5.37
N GLY A 130 -6.79 -11.91 4.07
CA GLY A 130 -6.14 -10.73 3.51
C GLY A 130 -6.93 -9.43 3.67
N PHE A 131 -8.23 -9.50 3.97
CA PHE A 131 -9.12 -8.33 4.12
C PHE A 131 -9.91 -8.33 5.43
N ALA A 132 -9.50 -9.12 6.41
CA ALA A 132 -10.09 -9.18 7.75
C ALA A 132 -9.05 -8.90 8.85
N GLY A 133 -9.50 -8.38 10.01
CA GLY A 133 -8.65 -8.16 11.18
C GLY A 133 -7.47 -7.20 10.95
N ASP A 134 -6.32 -7.47 11.60
CA ASP A 134 -5.05 -6.77 11.35
C ASP A 134 -4.40 -7.30 10.07
N TRP A 135 -5.06 -7.05 8.95
CA TRP A 135 -4.72 -7.58 7.63
C TRP A 135 -3.29 -7.27 7.18
N ARG A 136 -2.68 -6.19 7.70
CA ARG A 136 -1.28 -5.81 7.40
C ARG A 136 -0.26 -6.83 7.91
N LYS A 137 -0.65 -7.68 8.86
CA LYS A 137 0.17 -8.77 9.39
C LYS A 137 -0.25 -10.13 8.85
N ALA A 138 -1.21 -10.18 7.93
CA ALA A 138 -1.65 -11.44 7.37
C ALA A 138 -0.53 -12.06 6.52
N ALA A 139 -0.21 -13.33 6.79
CA ALA A 139 0.85 -14.04 6.08
C ALA A 139 0.61 -14.08 4.56
N ILE A 140 -0.66 -14.12 4.14
CA ILE A 140 -1.06 -14.10 2.73
C ILE A 140 -0.66 -12.79 2.02
N ARG A 141 -0.45 -11.69 2.76
CA ARG A 141 0.03 -10.44 2.17
C ARG A 141 1.51 -10.51 1.79
N TYR A 142 2.35 -10.94 2.72
CA TYR A 142 3.75 -11.22 2.41
C TYR A 142 3.91 -12.26 1.29
N GLU A 143 3.01 -13.25 1.24
CA GLU A 143 3.02 -14.25 0.18
C GLU A 143 2.72 -13.63 -1.20
N HIS A 144 1.67 -12.80 -1.34
CA HIS A 144 1.39 -12.19 -2.63
C HIS A 144 2.49 -11.21 -3.06
N GLU A 145 3.10 -10.47 -2.13
CA GLU A 145 4.20 -9.55 -2.46
C GLU A 145 5.37 -10.34 -3.07
N LYS A 146 5.75 -11.46 -2.45
CA LYS A 146 6.76 -12.36 -2.98
C LYS A 146 6.39 -12.95 -4.35
N GLN A 147 5.15 -13.43 -4.50
CA GLN A 147 4.68 -13.97 -5.79
C GLN A 147 4.62 -12.90 -6.88
N GLY A 148 4.33 -11.64 -6.54
CA GLY A 148 4.37 -10.51 -7.46
C GLY A 148 5.79 -10.27 -8.01
N CYS A 149 6.81 -10.39 -7.16
CA CYS A 149 8.21 -10.37 -7.61
C CYS A 149 8.54 -11.54 -8.54
N ASP A 150 8.03 -12.74 -8.26
CA ASP A 150 8.23 -13.91 -9.12
C ASP A 150 7.56 -13.72 -10.50
N VAL A 151 6.37 -13.11 -10.54
CA VAL A 151 5.71 -12.70 -11.79
C VAL A 151 6.55 -11.67 -12.54
N ALA A 152 7.05 -10.62 -11.88
CA ALA A 152 7.89 -9.60 -12.49
C ALA A 152 9.16 -10.20 -13.14
N ARG A 153 9.87 -11.06 -12.41
CA ARG A 153 11.05 -11.78 -12.91
C ARG A 153 10.74 -12.71 -14.07
N ARG A 154 9.53 -13.27 -14.12
CA ARG A 154 9.07 -14.14 -15.22
C ARG A 154 8.77 -13.36 -16.50
N VAL A 155 8.07 -12.23 -16.40
CA VAL A 155 7.49 -11.56 -17.59
C VAL A 155 8.39 -10.48 -18.17
N LEU A 156 9.07 -9.69 -17.34
CA LEU A 156 9.79 -8.49 -17.80
C LEU A 156 11.00 -8.79 -18.70
N PRO A 157 11.83 -9.84 -18.47
CA PRO A 157 12.95 -10.12 -19.36
C PRO A 157 12.53 -10.41 -20.82
N GLY A 158 11.40 -11.09 -21.00
CA GLY A 158 10.86 -11.41 -22.34
C GLY A 158 10.35 -10.18 -23.09
N LEU A 159 10.17 -9.05 -22.40
CA LEU A 159 9.74 -7.76 -22.95
C LEU A 159 10.91 -6.78 -23.14
N GLY A 160 12.14 -7.19 -22.85
CA GLY A 160 13.36 -6.40 -23.07
C GLY A 160 13.83 -5.56 -21.88
N TYR A 161 13.21 -5.68 -20.71
CA TYR A 161 13.68 -4.99 -19.51
C TYR A 161 15.00 -5.61 -18.99
N SER A 162 15.90 -4.76 -18.50
CA SER A 162 17.18 -5.20 -17.94
C SER A 162 16.98 -5.89 -16.59
N ALA A 163 17.91 -6.78 -16.22
CA ALA A 163 17.88 -7.43 -14.90
C ALA A 163 17.90 -6.41 -13.74
N GLU A 164 18.62 -5.29 -13.90
CA GLU A 164 18.63 -4.20 -12.92
C GLU A 164 17.26 -3.55 -12.76
N PHE A 165 16.57 -3.28 -13.87
CA PHE A 165 15.22 -2.71 -13.83
C PHE A 165 14.23 -3.67 -13.18
N VAL A 166 14.33 -4.97 -13.48
CA VAL A 166 13.48 -6.00 -12.86
C VAL A 166 13.64 -6.03 -11.34
N GLU A 167 14.87 -5.94 -10.83
CA GLU A 167 15.08 -5.90 -9.38
C GLU A 167 14.56 -4.59 -8.75
N ARG A 168 14.71 -3.44 -9.41
CA ARG A 168 14.09 -2.18 -8.95
C ARG A 168 12.57 -2.28 -8.87
N VAL A 169 11.92 -2.97 -9.82
CA VAL A 169 10.48 -3.27 -9.75
C VAL A 169 10.17 -4.18 -8.56
N CYS A 170 10.95 -5.25 -8.37
CA CYS A 170 10.77 -6.17 -7.24
C CYS A 170 10.94 -5.47 -5.89
N ASP A 171 11.89 -4.54 -5.75
CA ASP A 171 12.11 -3.78 -4.50
C ASP A 171 10.88 -2.95 -4.10
N ILE A 172 10.14 -2.45 -5.10
CA ILE A 172 8.87 -1.74 -4.89
C ILE A 172 7.74 -2.73 -4.55
N ILE A 173 7.61 -3.83 -5.30
CA ILE A 173 6.51 -4.81 -5.13
C ILE A 173 6.62 -5.55 -3.80
N ASP A 174 7.79 -6.10 -3.49
CA ASP A 174 8.05 -6.72 -2.19
C ASP A 174 7.72 -5.67 -1.13
N GLY A 175 6.85 -5.92 -0.16
CA GLY A 175 6.56 -4.97 0.91
C GLY A 175 5.69 -3.74 0.60
N HIS A 176 5.11 -3.58 -0.59
CA HIS A 176 4.25 -2.43 -0.88
C HIS A 176 3.03 -2.31 0.05
N ASP A 177 2.52 -3.45 0.50
CA ASP A 177 1.35 -3.60 1.35
C ASP A 177 1.73 -3.69 2.83
N THR A 178 2.83 -4.38 3.13
CA THR A 178 3.22 -4.76 4.50
C THR A 178 4.21 -3.80 5.15
N ARG A 179 5.06 -3.10 4.38
CA ARG A 179 6.03 -2.16 4.96
C ARG A 179 5.37 -0.87 5.46
N PRO A 180 5.85 -0.31 6.58
CA PRO A 180 5.28 0.90 7.15
C PRO A 180 5.64 2.16 6.36
N ALA A 181 6.78 2.19 5.67
CA ALA A 181 7.29 3.36 4.98
C ALA A 181 7.72 3.03 3.55
N ALA A 182 7.61 4.03 2.66
CA ALA A 182 8.19 3.95 1.33
C ALA A 182 9.71 4.14 1.38
N HIS A 183 10.41 3.51 0.43
CA HIS A 183 11.86 3.54 0.31
C HIS A 183 12.38 4.50 -0.77
N SER A 184 11.52 4.92 -1.70
CA SER A 184 11.85 5.90 -2.74
C SER A 184 10.62 6.73 -3.11
N LEU A 185 10.82 7.74 -3.97
CA LEU A 185 9.69 8.48 -4.54
C LEU A 185 8.81 7.57 -5.39
N GLU A 186 9.39 6.72 -6.23
CA GLU A 186 8.66 5.77 -7.09
C GLU A 186 7.84 4.77 -6.27
N ASP A 187 8.41 4.25 -5.18
CA ASP A 187 7.68 3.41 -4.22
C ASP A 187 6.50 4.19 -3.61
N ALA A 188 6.72 5.43 -3.17
CA ALA A 188 5.64 6.27 -2.66
C ALA A 188 4.54 6.53 -3.69
N LEU A 189 4.88 6.80 -4.95
CA LEU A 189 3.89 7.03 -6.01
C LEU A 189 3.09 5.77 -6.34
N MET A 190 3.74 4.60 -6.41
CA MET A 190 3.06 3.32 -6.63
C MET A 190 2.08 3.02 -5.48
N ARG A 191 2.55 3.17 -4.23
CA ARG A 191 1.75 2.95 -3.03
C ARG A 191 0.56 3.90 -2.91
N ASP A 192 0.72 5.15 -3.33
CA ASP A 192 -0.38 6.10 -3.39
C ASP A 192 -1.36 5.71 -4.52
N ALA A 193 -0.88 5.27 -5.69
CA ALA A 193 -1.71 4.81 -6.78
C ALA A 193 -2.60 3.61 -6.39
N ASP A 194 -2.05 2.59 -5.71
CA ASP A 194 -2.81 1.45 -5.16
C ASP A 194 -3.84 1.87 -4.09
N ARG A 195 -3.63 2.98 -3.40
CA ARG A 195 -4.65 3.51 -2.47
C ARG A 195 -5.72 4.31 -3.19
N LEU A 196 -5.33 5.10 -4.19
CA LEU A 196 -6.17 6.10 -4.84
C LEU A 196 -7.36 5.49 -5.59
N TRP A 197 -7.21 4.32 -6.21
CA TRP A 197 -8.33 3.70 -6.94
C TRP A 197 -9.57 3.48 -6.06
N ARG A 198 -9.37 3.31 -4.74
CA ARG A 198 -10.43 3.06 -3.75
C ARG A 198 -11.32 4.28 -3.51
N PHE A 199 -10.93 5.47 -3.94
CA PHE A 199 -11.70 6.70 -3.75
C PHE A 199 -12.68 6.99 -4.90
N ASP A 200 -12.44 6.40 -6.07
CA ASP A 200 -13.41 6.42 -7.17
C ASP A 200 -14.61 5.50 -6.86
N HIS A 201 -15.76 5.83 -7.43
CA HIS A 201 -17.00 5.07 -7.24
C HIS A 201 -16.90 3.58 -7.65
N ALA A 202 -16.13 3.24 -8.68
CA ALA A 202 -15.88 1.85 -9.04
C ALA A 202 -15.06 1.14 -7.96
N GLY A 203 -14.05 1.82 -7.42
CA GLY A 203 -13.23 1.31 -6.32
C GLY A 203 -14.02 1.14 -5.03
N ILE A 204 -14.87 2.09 -4.67
CA ILE A 204 -15.76 1.98 -3.51
C ILE A 204 -16.68 0.77 -3.66
N ALA A 205 -17.35 0.62 -4.81
CA ALA A 205 -18.30 -0.47 -5.02
C ALA A 205 -17.63 -1.85 -4.93
N LEU A 206 -16.41 -1.99 -5.47
CA LEU A 206 -15.68 -3.25 -5.45
C LEU A 206 -15.05 -3.51 -4.07
N ALA A 207 -14.27 -2.56 -3.56
CA ALA A 207 -13.49 -2.76 -2.34
C ALA A 207 -14.37 -2.86 -1.09
N SER A 208 -15.51 -2.14 -1.01
CA SER A 208 -16.41 -2.29 0.14
C SER A 208 -16.91 -3.74 0.29
N SER A 209 -17.12 -4.45 -0.82
CA SER A 209 -17.52 -5.87 -0.82
C SER A 209 -16.45 -6.77 -0.22
N TRP A 210 -15.15 -6.49 -0.44
CA TRP A 210 -14.06 -7.28 0.12
C TRP A 210 -13.99 -7.17 1.65
N PHE A 211 -14.36 -6.01 2.19
CA PHE A 211 -14.36 -5.76 3.63
C PHE A 211 -15.72 -6.05 4.30
N GLY A 212 -16.72 -6.51 3.54
CA GLY A 212 -18.08 -6.72 4.06
C GLY A 212 -18.73 -5.44 4.57
N MET A 213 -18.37 -4.29 4.00
CA MET A 213 -18.88 -2.97 4.36
C MET A 213 -19.88 -2.47 3.31
N ASP A 214 -20.90 -1.74 3.75
CA ASP A 214 -21.68 -0.92 2.84
C ASP A 214 -20.84 0.28 2.34
N PRO A 215 -21.21 0.91 1.21
CA PRO A 215 -20.47 2.05 0.67
C PRO A 215 -20.32 3.24 1.63
N ALA A 216 -21.30 3.49 2.52
CA ALA A 216 -21.21 4.62 3.42
C ALA A 216 -20.17 4.40 4.53
N THR A 217 -20.23 3.24 5.17
CA THR A 217 -19.20 2.78 6.12
C THR A 217 -17.82 2.75 5.46
N TYR A 218 -17.73 2.29 4.21
CA TYR A 218 -16.45 2.26 3.50
C TYR A 218 -15.91 3.67 3.19
N THR A 219 -16.76 4.63 2.78
CA THR A 219 -16.32 6.02 2.58
C THR A 219 -15.88 6.70 3.87
N ASP A 220 -16.53 6.41 5.00
CA ASP A 220 -16.10 6.92 6.32
C ASP A 220 -14.70 6.36 6.68
N ARG A 221 -14.44 5.08 6.37
CA ARG A 221 -13.11 4.46 6.52
C ARG A 221 -12.06 5.07 5.60
N LEU A 222 -12.37 5.34 4.33
CA LEU A 222 -11.45 6.00 3.42
C LEU A 222 -11.00 7.36 3.98
N ALA A 223 -11.94 8.15 4.50
CA ALA A 223 -11.67 9.46 5.08
C ALA A 223 -10.78 9.39 6.34
N THR A 224 -11.03 8.42 7.22
CA THR A 224 -10.45 8.39 8.56
C THR A 224 -9.21 7.52 8.69
N GLU A 225 -9.09 6.46 7.88
CA GLU A 225 -7.98 5.52 7.92
C GLU A 225 -7.05 5.65 6.72
N ILE A 226 -7.60 5.80 5.49
CA ILE A 226 -6.79 5.70 4.27
C ILE A 226 -6.20 7.05 3.83
N VAL A 227 -6.94 8.15 3.93
CA VAL A 227 -6.38 9.50 3.64
C VAL A 227 -5.12 9.79 4.46
N PRO A 228 -5.06 9.53 5.79
CA PRO A 228 -3.84 9.75 6.57
C PRO A 228 -2.63 8.92 6.13
N GLU A 229 -2.83 7.83 5.38
CA GLU A 229 -1.74 6.98 4.87
C GLU A 229 -1.16 7.45 3.54
N LEU A 230 -1.83 8.36 2.83
CA LEU A 230 -1.34 8.88 1.55
C LEU A 230 -0.05 9.68 1.78
N ILE A 231 0.95 9.39 0.94
CA ILE A 231 2.33 9.82 1.15
C ILE A 231 2.59 11.18 0.50
N THR A 232 1.94 11.44 -0.63
CA THR A 232 2.19 12.61 -1.48
C THR A 232 1.05 13.62 -1.48
N GLN A 233 1.38 14.91 -1.64
CA GLN A 233 0.39 15.99 -1.70
C GLN A 233 -0.60 15.76 -2.85
N ALA A 234 -0.10 15.36 -4.02
CA ALA A 234 -0.97 15.11 -5.17
C ALA A 234 -1.97 13.99 -4.91
N ALA A 235 -1.56 12.92 -4.21
CA ALA A 235 -2.48 11.85 -3.81
C ALA A 235 -3.53 12.34 -2.81
N HIS A 236 -3.16 13.15 -1.81
CA HIS A 236 -4.12 13.75 -0.88
C HIS A 236 -5.18 14.58 -1.62
N ASP A 237 -4.76 15.43 -2.55
CA ASP A 237 -5.66 16.29 -3.31
C ASP A 237 -6.60 15.50 -4.23
N MET A 238 -6.08 14.46 -4.91
CA MET A 238 -6.87 13.55 -5.73
C MET A 238 -7.89 12.77 -4.89
N ALA A 239 -7.45 12.18 -3.77
CA ALA A 239 -8.30 11.42 -2.87
C ALA A 239 -9.42 12.27 -2.27
N ALA A 240 -9.12 13.49 -1.83
CA ALA A 240 -10.13 14.41 -1.30
C ALA A 240 -11.18 14.78 -2.35
N ALA A 241 -10.74 15.06 -3.58
CA ALA A 241 -11.64 15.40 -4.68
C ALA A 241 -12.53 14.22 -5.10
N ASP A 242 -11.96 13.02 -5.24
CA ASP A 242 -12.73 11.81 -5.59
C ASP A 242 -13.65 11.36 -4.47
N LEU A 243 -13.22 11.43 -3.20
CA LEU A 243 -14.09 11.11 -2.08
C LEU A 243 -15.31 12.04 -2.04
N ALA A 244 -15.10 13.35 -2.21
CA ALA A 244 -16.21 14.31 -2.23
C ALA A 244 -17.20 14.02 -3.37
N ARG A 245 -16.69 13.70 -4.58
CA ARG A 245 -17.52 13.29 -5.73
C ARG A 245 -18.29 12.01 -5.43
N SER A 246 -17.61 10.98 -4.94
CA SER A 246 -18.19 9.68 -4.65
C SER A 246 -19.24 9.75 -3.53
N THR A 247 -18.97 10.50 -2.45
CA THR A 247 -19.96 10.76 -1.40
C THR A 247 -21.21 11.43 -1.93
N ALA A 248 -21.06 12.41 -2.83
CA ALA A 248 -22.19 13.10 -3.44
C ALA A 248 -22.98 12.20 -4.41
N LEU A 249 -22.27 11.43 -5.25
CA LEU A 249 -22.83 10.54 -6.26
C LEU A 249 -23.58 9.37 -5.63
N LEU A 250 -22.93 8.67 -4.69
CA LEU A 250 -23.46 7.49 -4.01
C LEU A 250 -24.36 7.84 -2.83
N LYS A 251 -24.48 9.13 -2.48
CA LYS A 251 -25.28 9.62 -1.35
C LYS A 251 -24.90 8.98 0.00
N THR A 252 -23.61 8.69 0.23
CA THR A 252 -23.16 8.02 1.46
C THR A 252 -23.31 8.85 2.74
N ALA A 253 -23.53 10.15 2.61
CA ALA A 253 -23.92 11.00 3.73
C ALA A 253 -25.41 10.85 4.13
N VAL A 254 -26.24 10.22 3.29
CA VAL A 254 -27.70 10.13 3.45
C VAL A 254 -28.18 8.68 3.59
N ILE A 255 -27.64 7.76 2.80
CA ILE A 255 -27.98 6.32 2.85
C ILE A 255 -27.04 5.65 3.85
N ARG A 256 -27.50 5.38 5.08
CA ARG A 256 -26.74 4.77 6.18
C ARG A 256 -27.61 3.77 6.95
#